data_AF-A0A2D4I3S1-F1
#
_entry.id   AF-A0A2D4I3S1-F1
#
_cell.length_a   1.000
_cell.length_b   1.000
_cell.length_c   1.000
_cell.angle_alpha   90.00
_cell.angle_beta   90.00
_cell.angle_gamma   90.00
#
_symmetry.space_group_name_H-M   'P 1'
#
loop_
_entity.id
_entity.type
_entity.pdbx_description
1 polymer ?
#
loop_
_entity_poly.entity_id
_entity_poly.type
_entity_poly.pdbx_seq_one_letter_code
_entity_poly.pdbx_strand_id
1 'polypeptide(L)'
;RSLEGIPIRGRLKFFADKWDVSTSDAWVRDTVRSGLALEFLSFPPNFFMRSPKSRDPRKHSLMQTTIAHLLQIRAIQQVPLDQQGRDSIPIYLSSLRRQEVG
;
A
#
# COMPACT_ATOMS: atom_id res chain seq x y z
N ARG A 1 -2.60 -22.35 -14.17
CA ARG A 1 -1.33 -22.50 -13.41
C ARG A 1 -1.64 -22.13 -11.97
N SER A 2 -1.50 -23.08 -11.03
CA SER A 2 -1.61 -22.80 -9.60
C SER A 2 -0.52 -21.81 -9.23
N LEU A 3 -0.91 -20.63 -8.76
CA LEU A 3 0.01 -19.60 -8.28
C LEU A 3 0.07 -19.75 -6.76
N GLU A 4 0.80 -20.77 -6.30
CA GLU A 4 1.21 -20.83 -4.89
C GLU A 4 1.97 -19.54 -4.53
N GLY A 5 1.60 -18.97 -3.38
CA GLY A 5 1.94 -17.64 -2.87
C GLY A 5 3.07 -16.88 -3.56
N ILE A 6 2.73 -15.82 -4.29
CA ILE A 6 3.72 -14.84 -4.75
C ILE A 6 4.34 -14.19 -3.49
N PRO A 7 5.66 -14.33 -3.26
CA PRO A 7 6.29 -13.72 -2.10
C PRO A 7 6.15 -12.20 -2.19
N ILE A 8 5.55 -11.60 -1.16
CA ILE A 8 5.51 -10.14 -1.03
C ILE A 8 6.91 -9.68 -0.63
N ARG A 9 7.68 -9.36 -1.65
CA ARG A 9 9.03 -8.81 -1.49
C ARG A 9 8.91 -7.29 -1.34
N GLY A 10 8.79 -6.83 -0.11
CA GLY A 10 8.78 -5.40 0.22
C GLY A 10 10.16 -4.74 0.06
N ARG A 11 10.25 -3.45 0.42
CA ARG A 11 11.53 -2.70 0.50
C ARG A 11 12.50 -3.27 1.55
N LEU A 12 12.06 -4.22 2.37
CA LEU A 12 12.87 -4.82 3.43
C LEU A 12 14.09 -5.57 2.90
N LYS A 13 14.02 -6.15 1.70
CA LYS A 13 15.16 -6.85 1.09
C LYS A 13 16.42 -5.97 0.98
N PHE A 14 16.24 -4.65 0.83
CA PHE A 14 17.36 -3.70 0.70
C PHE A 14 18.10 -3.48 2.03
N PHE A 15 17.52 -3.94 3.13
CA PHE A 15 18.09 -3.85 4.46
C PHE A 15 18.49 -5.21 5.02
N ALA A 16 18.46 -6.28 4.22
CA ALA A 16 18.77 -7.64 4.67
C ALA A 16 20.10 -7.70 5.44
N ASP A 17 21.14 -7.06 4.92
CA ASP A 17 22.46 -7.01 5.56
C ASP A 17 22.44 -6.37 6.95
N LYS A 18 21.59 -5.37 7.18
CA LYS A 18 21.43 -4.74 8.50
C LYS A 18 20.73 -5.67 9.48
N TRP A 19 19.76 -6.44 9.00
CA TRP A 19 19.02 -7.40 9.81
C TRP A 19 19.84 -8.64 10.14
N ASP A 20 20.72 -9.09 9.24
CA ASP A 20 21.64 -10.20 9.49
C ASP A 20 22.57 -9.96 10.69
N VAL A 21 22.84 -8.69 11.02
CA VAL A 21 23.66 -8.28 12.17
C VAL A 21 22.80 -8.00 13.41
N SER A 22 21.56 -7.53 13.23
CA SER A 22 20.71 -7.10 14.35
C SER A 22 19.87 -8.22 14.97
N THR A 23 19.75 -9.38 14.31
CA THR A 23 19.01 -10.52 14.86
C THR A 23 19.66 -11.86 14.51
N SER A 24 19.62 -12.80 15.44
CA SER A 24 19.99 -14.20 15.23
C SER A 24 18.81 -15.08 14.82
N ASP A 25 17.59 -14.53 14.79
CA ASP A 25 16.38 -15.25 14.42
C ASP A 25 16.39 -15.58 12.92
N ALA A 26 16.43 -16.88 12.62
CA ALA A 26 16.48 -17.39 11.25
C ALA A 26 15.21 -17.05 10.45
N TRP A 27 14.03 -17.10 11.08
CA TRP A 27 12.76 -16.80 10.42
C TRP A 27 12.70 -15.34 9.98
N VAL A 28 13.17 -14.41 10.83
CA VAL A 28 13.23 -13.00 10.49
C VAL A 28 14.19 -12.76 9.32
N ARG A 29 15.39 -13.35 9.35
CA ARG A 29 16.40 -13.20 8.29
C ARG A 29 15.90 -13.74 6.95
N ASP A 30 15.30 -14.91 6.94
CA ASP A 30 14.75 -15.53 5.74
C ASP A 30 13.58 -14.72 5.18
N THR A 31 12.69 -14.24 6.04
CA THR A 31 11.56 -13.40 5.64
C THR A 31 12.03 -12.08 5.03
N VAL A 32 13.05 -11.43 5.59
CA VAL A 32 13.59 -10.17 5.05
C VAL A 32 14.30 -10.39 3.71
N ARG A 33 15.06 -11.48 3.57
CA ARG A 33 15.87 -11.77 2.37
C ARG A 33 15.01 -12.27 1.20
N SER A 34 14.13 -13.22 1.48
CA SER A 34 13.33 -13.96 0.51
C SER A 34 11.92 -13.38 0.32
N GLY A 35 11.45 -12.56 1.25
CA GLY A 35 10.08 -12.04 1.26
C GLY A 35 9.12 -13.01 1.94
N LEU A 36 7.99 -12.48 2.42
CA LEU A 36 6.95 -13.30 3.04
C LEU A 36 5.99 -13.80 1.96
N ALA A 37 5.89 -15.12 1.78
CA ALA A 37 4.83 -15.71 0.99
C ALA A 37 3.52 -15.64 1.79
N LEU A 38 2.57 -14.85 1.30
CA LEU A 38 1.22 -14.76 1.87
C LEU A 38 0.26 -15.46 0.92
N GLU A 39 -0.47 -16.44 1.45
CA GLU A 39 -1.60 -17.04 0.76
C GLU A 39 -2.78 -16.08 0.81
N PHE A 40 -3.13 -15.50 -0.34
CA PHE A 40 -4.31 -14.66 -0.44
C PHE A 40 -5.55 -15.54 -0.53
N LEU A 41 -6.49 -15.40 0.42
CA LEU A 41 -7.82 -16.02 0.33
C LEU A 41 -8.60 -15.55 -0.91
N SER A 42 -8.30 -14.34 -1.38
CA SER A 42 -8.81 -13.76 -2.62
C SER A 42 -7.87 -12.64 -3.06
N PHE A 43 -7.73 -12.41 -4.37
CA PHE A 43 -7.00 -11.25 -4.86
C PHE A 43 -7.67 -9.96 -4.40
N PRO A 44 -6.90 -8.99 -3.87
CA PRO A 44 -7.47 -7.69 -3.56
C PRO A 44 -8.02 -7.06 -4.85
N PRO A 45 -9.15 -6.33 -4.78
CA PRO A 45 -9.72 -5.69 -5.94
C PRO A 45 -8.70 -4.76 -6.60
N ASN A 46 -8.58 -4.86 -7.93
CA ASN A 46 -7.67 -4.04 -8.72
C ASN A 46 -8.24 -2.63 -9.02
N PHE A 47 -9.06 -2.10 -8.11
CA PHE A 47 -9.66 -0.78 -8.22
C PHE A 47 -9.67 -0.10 -6.86
N PHE A 48 -9.72 1.24 -6.88
CA PHE A 48 -9.75 2.02 -5.65
C PHE A 48 -11.08 1.84 -4.92
N MET A 49 -11.01 1.35 -3.68
CA MET A 49 -12.17 1.26 -2.80
C MET A 49 -12.44 2.57 -2.08
N ARG A 50 -13.72 2.89 -1.85
CA ARG A 50 -14.09 4.04 -1.01
C ARG A 50 -13.77 3.71 0.44
N SER A 51 -13.01 4.58 1.08
CA SER A 51 -12.89 4.50 2.53
C SER A 51 -14.21 4.95 3.18
N PRO A 52 -14.61 4.32 4.30
CA PRO A 52 -15.76 4.76 5.06
C PRO A 52 -15.60 6.20 5.51
N LYS A 53 -16.61 7.04 5.26
CA LYS A 53 -16.65 8.40 5.81
C LYS A 53 -17.12 8.31 7.26
N SER A 54 -16.39 8.96 8.17
CA SER A 54 -16.85 9.13 9.54
C SER A 54 -18.16 9.92 9.57
N ARG A 55 -19.14 9.44 10.34
CA ARG A 55 -20.40 10.17 10.60
C ARG A 55 -20.22 11.36 11.55
N ASP A 56 -19.13 11.36 12.33
CA ASP A 56 -18.75 12.46 13.21
C ASP A 56 -18.20 13.64 12.36
N PRO A 57 -18.85 14.82 12.38
CA PRO A 57 -18.44 15.98 11.60
C PRO A 57 -17.03 16.47 11.93
N ARG A 58 -16.57 16.34 13.18
CA ARG A 58 -15.23 16.80 13.60
C ARG A 58 -14.16 15.92 12.98
N LYS A 59 -14.35 14.60 13.03
CA LYS A 59 -13.45 13.63 12.39
C LYS A 59 -13.45 13.81 10.87
N HIS A 60 -14.61 14.08 10.28
CA HIS A 60 -14.71 14.34 8.85
C HIS A 60 -13.91 15.59 8.46
N SER A 61 -14.06 16.70 9.19
CA SER A 61 -13.31 17.93 8.94
C SER A 61 -11.80 17.71 9.07
N LEU A 62 -11.35 17.04 10.13
CA LEU A 62 -9.93 16.71 10.32
C LEU A 62 -9.37 15.89 9.16
N MET A 63 -10.12 14.86 8.72
CA MET A 63 -9.72 14.02 7.60
C MET A 63 -9.57 14.84 6.31
N GLN A 64 -10.49 15.77 6.02
CA GLN A 64 -10.37 16.65 4.85
C GLN A 64 -9.15 17.57 4.93
N THR A 65 -8.90 18.17 6.09
CA THR A 65 -7.72 19.02 6.30
C THR A 65 -6.42 18.24 6.09
N THR A 66 -6.33 17.02 6.62
CA THR A 66 -5.16 16.16 6.41
C THR A 66 -4.99 15.78 4.94
N ILE A 67 -6.06 15.40 4.25
CA ILE A 67 -6.00 15.07 2.81
C ILE A 67 -5.51 16.28 2.01
N ALA A 68 -6.04 17.48 2.26
CA ALA A 68 -5.62 18.70 1.58
C ALA A 68 -4.14 19.00 1.79
N HIS A 69 -3.66 18.88 3.03
CA HIS A 69 -2.25 19.08 3.35
C HIS A 69 -1.35 18.05 2.64
N LEU A 70 -1.73 16.77 2.62
CA LEU A 70 -0.96 15.72 1.96
C LEU A 70 -0.90 15.91 0.43
N LEU A 71 -1.97 16.41 -0.18
CA LEU A 71 -1.98 16.80 -1.60
C LEU A 71 -1.04 17.98 -1.86
N GLN A 72 -1.07 19.00 -1.00
CA GLN A 72 -0.22 20.19 -1.11
C GLN A 72 1.27 19.83 -1.08
N ILE A 73 1.68 18.95 -0.15
CA ILE A 73 3.08 18.49 -0.06
C ILE A 73 3.41 17.39 -1.07
N ARG A 74 2.47 17.04 -1.97
CA ARG A 74 2.61 15.97 -2.99
C ARG A 74 2.96 14.60 -2.41
N ALA A 75 2.59 14.33 -1.16
CA ALA A 75 2.73 13.01 -0.56
C ALA A 75 1.72 12.01 -1.17
N ILE A 76 0.60 12.52 -1.67
CA ILE A 76 -0.45 11.76 -2.36
C ILE A 76 -0.94 12.50 -3.61
N GLN A 77 -1.65 11.81 -4.53
CA GLN A 77 -2.13 12.35 -5.80
C GLN A 77 -3.58 11.96 -6.07
N GLN A 78 -4.29 12.74 -6.91
CA GLN A 78 -5.67 12.43 -7.26
C GLN A 78 -5.83 11.12 -8.05
N VAL A 79 -6.94 10.41 -7.80
CA VAL A 79 -7.32 9.18 -8.51
C VAL A 79 -7.81 9.67 -9.88
N PRO A 80 -7.24 9.15 -10.98
CA PRO A 80 -7.67 9.50 -12.32
C PRO A 80 -9.18 9.33 -12.52
N LEU A 81 -9.80 10.25 -13.26
CA LEU A 81 -11.27 10.30 -13.47
C LEU A 81 -11.83 9.00 -14.08
N ASP A 82 -11.06 8.35 -14.95
CA ASP A 82 -11.36 7.03 -15.54
C ASP A 82 -11.40 5.89 -14.51
N GLN A 83 -10.86 6.12 -13.31
CA GLN A 83 -10.80 5.17 -12.20
C GLN A 83 -11.67 5.61 -11.00
N GLN A 84 -12.44 6.71 -11.14
CA GLN A 84 -13.37 7.18 -10.12
C GLN A 84 -14.74 6.50 -10.27
N GLY A 85 -15.15 5.72 -9.26
CA GLY A 85 -16.53 5.23 -9.15
C GLY A 85 -17.47 6.29 -8.56
N ARG A 86 -18.49 6.72 -9.33
CA ARG A 86 -19.59 7.69 -9.04
C ARG A 86 -19.82 8.08 -7.57
N ASP A 87 -19.50 9.31 -7.18
CA ASP A 87 -19.68 9.93 -5.84
C ASP A 87 -18.60 9.61 -4.79
N SER A 88 -17.36 9.47 -5.25
CA SER A 88 -16.17 9.20 -4.43
C SER A 88 -15.53 10.47 -3.84
N ILE A 89 -15.19 10.43 -2.54
CA ILE A 89 -13.98 11.12 -2.07
C ILE A 89 -12.85 10.11 -2.27
N PRO A 90 -11.95 10.33 -3.24
CA PRO A 90 -10.87 9.39 -3.47
C PRO A 90 -9.85 9.48 -2.32
N ILE A 91 -9.60 8.34 -1.68
CA ILE A 91 -8.54 8.19 -0.69
C ILE A 91 -7.33 7.62 -1.41
N TYR A 92 -6.21 8.30 -1.22
CA TYR A 92 -5.01 8.12 -2.01
C TYR A 92 -3.99 7.31 -1.24
N LEU A 93 -3.90 6.02 -1.55
CA LEU A 93 -2.68 5.26 -1.27
C LEU A 93 -1.87 5.26 -2.56
N SER A 94 -0.66 5.82 -2.49
CA SER A 94 0.33 5.75 -3.54
C SER A 94 0.75 4.29 -3.71
N SER A 95 0.03 3.56 -4.55
CA SER A 95 0.58 2.37 -5.17
C SER A 95 1.61 2.87 -6.19
N LEU A 96 2.89 2.74 -5.88
CA LEU A 96 3.99 2.90 -6.82
C LEU A 96 3.72 1.93 -7.97
N ARG A 97 3.02 2.42 -9.00
CA ARG A 97 2.85 1.72 -10.26
C ARG A 97 4.26 1.52 -10.80
N ARG A 98 4.67 0.26 -10.78
CA ARG A 98 5.83 -0.28 -11.48
C ARG A 98 5.80 0.31 -12.89
N GLN A 99 6.74 1.21 -13.21
CA GLN A 99 7.07 1.48 -14.60
C GLN A 99 7.65 0.17 -15.13
N GLU A 100 6.85 -0.54 -15.93
CA GLU A 100 7.39 -1.50 -16.86
C GLU A 100 7.93 -0.70 -18.06
N VAL A 101 9.26 -0.69 -18.10
CA VAL A 101 10.16 -0.70 -19.26
C VAL A 101 9.51 -0.47 -20.63
N GLY A 102 9.92 0.63 -21.26
CA GLY A 102 10.24 0.72 -22.67
C GLY A 102 11.66 1.25 -22.79
#